data_AF-A0A2V6ZZ35-F1
#
_entry.id   AF-A0A2V6ZZ35-F1
#
_cell.length_a   1.000
_cell.length_b   1.000
_cell.length_c   1.000
_cell.angle_alpha   90.00
_cell.angle_beta   90.00
_cell.angle_gamma   90.00
#
_symmetry.space_group_name_H-M   'P 1'
#
loop_
_entity.id
_entity.type
_entity.pdbx_description
1 polymer ?
#
loop_
_entity_poly.entity_id
_entity_poly.type
_entity_poly.pdbx_seq_one_letter_code
_entity_poly.pdbx_strand_id
1 'polypeptide(L)' 'MPARTGSEYLKGLQAQEREVWIRGERVKDPTTHPGLRNGALAIASLYDMQHDPQLRDEMTYLSP' A
#
# COMPACT_ATOMS: atom_id res chain seq x y z
N MET A 1 -16.14 0.67 7.34
CA MET A 1 -15.13 1.69 6.96
C MET A 1 -14.89 1.58 5.45
N PRO A 2 -14.66 2.69 4.72
CA PRO A 2 -14.35 2.61 3.28
C PRO A 2 -12.98 1.94 3.05
N ALA A 3 -12.80 1.35 1.88
CA ALA A 3 -11.48 0.92 1.42
C ALA A 3 -10.52 2.12 1.36
N ARG A 4 -9.23 1.87 1.60
CA ARG A 4 -8.19 2.90 1.43
C ARG A 4 -7.83 3.00 -0.04
N THR A 5 -7.49 4.20 -0.51
CA THR A 5 -6.83 4.40 -1.79
C THR A 5 -5.37 3.96 -1.73
N GLY A 6 -4.74 3.71 -2.87
CA GLY A 6 -3.31 3.42 -2.96
C GLY A 6 -2.47 4.56 -2.36
N SER A 7 -2.90 5.81 -2.55
CA SER A 7 -2.23 6.98 -1.98
C SER A 7 -2.26 7.00 -0.44
N GLU A 8 -3.38 6.60 0.16
CA GLU A 8 -3.52 6.53 1.62
C GLU A 8 -2.72 5.37 2.21
N TYR A 9 -2.66 4.24 1.50
CA TYR A 9 -1.79 3.13 1.85
C TYR A 9 -0.32 3.57 1.89
N LEU A 10 0.18 4.23 0.84
CA LEU A 10 1.57 4.71 0.78
C LEU A 10 1.86 5.77 1.84
N LYS A 11 0.93 6.71 2.08
CA LYS A 11 1.07 7.68 3.18
C LYS A 11 1.15 6.99 4.55
N GLY A 12 0.35 5.94 4.77
CA GLY A 12 0.45 5.13 5.98
C GLY A 12 1.78 4.38 6.10
N LEU A 13 2.38 3.98 4.97
CA LEU A 13 3.73 3.43 4.92
C LEU A 13 4.83 4.46 5.25
N GLN A 14 4.62 5.73 4.93
CA GLN A 14 5.59 6.79 5.26
C GLN A 14 5.43 7.33 6.69
N ALA A 15 4.20 7.37 7.20
CA ALA A 15 3.88 8.01 8.48
C ALA A 15 4.26 7.17 9.71
N GLN A 16 4.47 5.86 9.56
CA GLN A 16 4.85 4.99 10.67
C GLN A 16 6.33 4.59 10.52
N GLU A 17 7.10 4.80 11.58
CA GLU A 17 8.42 4.19 11.67
C GLU A 17 8.25 2.67 11.73
N ARG A 18 8.98 1.98 10.85
CA ARG A 18 9.05 0.52 10.83
C ARG A 18 10.49 0.09 10.96
N GLU A 19 10.71 -0.95 11.73
CA GLU A 19 12.03 -1.57 11.83
C GLU A 19 12.19 -2.60 10.70
N VAL A 20 12.61 -2.11 9.54
CA VAL A 20 12.85 -2.92 8.36
C VAL A 20 14.34 -2.87 8.02
N TRP A 21 14.94 -4.03 7.81
CA TRP A 21 16.35 -4.17 7.49
C TRP A 21 16.51 -4.96 6.19
N ILE A 22 17.31 -4.46 5.26
CA ILE A 22 17.63 -5.14 4.00
C ILE A 22 19.14 -5.13 3.82
N ARG A 23 19.75 -6.31 3.66
CA ARG A 23 21.21 -6.47 3.45
C ARG A 23 22.06 -5.75 4.51
N GLY A 24 21.60 -5.72 5.76
CA GLY A 24 22.31 -5.08 6.87
C GLY A 24 22.08 -3.57 7.00
N GLU A 25 21.32 -2.95 6.10
CA GLU A 25 20.96 -1.53 6.18
C GLU A 25 19.52 -1.35 6.66
N ARG A 26 19.29 -0.37 7.54
CA ARG A 26 17.94 -0.01 7.99
C ARG A 26 17.23 0.81 6.91
N VAL A 27 16.08 0.33 6.50
CA VAL A 27 15.19 1.03 5.57
C VAL A 27 14.43 2.11 6.33
N LYS A 28 14.70 3.38 6.00
CA LYS A 28 13.98 4.53 6.57
C LYS A 28 12.59 4.71 5.96
N ASP A 29 12.46 4.47 4.66
CA ASP A 29 11.21 4.63 3.93
C ASP A 29 11.04 3.46 2.94
N PRO A 30 10.08 2.55 3.19
CA PRO A 30 9.84 1.41 2.31
C PRO A 30 9.20 1.82 0.98
N THR A 31 8.60 3.01 0.88
CA THR A 31 7.95 3.47 -0.37
C THR A 31 8.95 3.97 -1.40
N THR A 32 10.16 4.36 -0.98
CA THR A 32 11.24 4.84 -1.87
C THR A 32 12.40 3.87 -1.97
N HIS A 33 12.57 2.96 -1.00
CA HIS A 33 13.67 2.02 -0.97
C HIS A 33 13.70 1.11 -2.22
N PRO A 34 14.84 0.97 -2.94
CA PRO A 34 14.92 0.23 -4.20
C PRO A 34 14.45 -1.22 -4.13
N GLY A 35 14.66 -1.90 -3.01
CA GLY A 35 14.22 -3.28 -2.80
C GLY A 35 12.72 -3.45 -2.52
N LEU A 36 11.98 -2.37 -2.21
CA LEU A 36 10.60 -2.45 -1.72
C LEU A 36 9.61 -1.57 -2.50
N ARG A 37 10.06 -0.44 -3.06
CA ARG A 37 9.20 0.56 -3.70
C ARG A 37 8.24 -0.03 -4.74
N ASN A 38 8.71 -0.96 -5.57
CA ASN A 38 7.89 -1.55 -6.63
C ASN A 38 6.80 -2.46 -6.05
N GLY A 39 7.11 -3.20 -4.97
CA GLY A 39 6.12 -4.00 -4.25
C GLY A 39 5.09 -3.14 -3.54
N ALA A 40 5.52 -2.04 -2.90
CA ALA A 40 4.61 -1.07 -2.29
C ALA A 40 3.66 -0.44 -3.34
N LEU A 41 4.16 -0.08 -4.52
CA LEU A 41 3.34 0.43 -5.62
C LEU A 41 2.37 -0.63 -6.17
N ALA A 42 2.81 -1.90 -6.27
CA ALA A 42 1.92 -2.97 -6.69
C ALA A 42 0.75 -3.16 -5.71
N ILE A 43 1.02 -3.15 -4.41
CA ILE A 43 -0.05 -3.21 -3.40
C ILE A 43 -0.94 -1.96 -3.45
N ALA A 44 -0.36 -0.77 -3.63
CA ALA A 44 -1.12 0.47 -3.80
C ALA A 44 -2.11 0.38 -4.98
N SER A 45 -1.70 -0.24 -6.10
CA SER A 45 -2.60 -0.44 -7.24
C SER A 45 -3.78 -1.37 -6.93
N LEU A 46 -3.61 -2.37 -6.06
CA LEU A 46 -4.73 -3.22 -5.60
C LEU A 46 -5.75 -2.41 -4.80
N TYR A 47 -5.30 -1.45 -3.99
CA TYR A 47 -6.18 -0.51 -3.29
C TYR A 47 -6.90 0.43 -4.25
N ASP A 48 -6.23 0.93 -5.28
CA ASP A 48 -6.86 1.78 -6.29
C ASP A 48 -7.93 1.02 -7.09
N MET A 49 -7.68 -0.25 -7.45
CA MET A 49 -8.68 -1.08 -8.15
C MET A 49 -9.96 -1.32 -7.34
N GLN A 50 -9.89 -1.34 -6.01
CA GLN A 50 -11.11 -1.43 -5.17
C GLN A 50 -12.05 -0.23 -5.34
N HIS A 51 -11.53 0.88 -5.87
CA HIS A 51 -12.28 2.11 -6.14
C HIS A 51 -12.73 2.21 -7.61
N ASP A 52 -12.26 1.31 -8.48
CA ASP A 52 -12.69 1.26 -9.87
C ASP A 52 -14.16 0.79 -9.93
N PRO A 53 -15.09 1.60 -10.49
CA PRO A 53 -16.49 1.21 -10.61
C PRO A 53 -16.71 -0.12 -11.34
N GLN A 54 -15.81 -0.51 -12.25
CA GLN A 54 -15.92 -1.76 -13.00
C GLN A 54 -15.52 -3.00 -12.18
N LEU A 55 -14.64 -2.82 -11.19
CA LEU A 55 -14.09 -3.93 -10.38
C LEU A 55 -14.63 -3.95 -8.96
N ARG A 56 -15.31 -2.89 -8.52
CA ARG A 56 -15.78 -2.70 -7.14
C ARG A 56 -16.55 -3.90 -6.60
N ASP A 57 -17.48 -4.44 -7.39
CA ASP A 57 -18.35 -5.52 -6.93
C ASP A 57 -17.62 -6.88 -6.85
N GLU A 58 -16.52 -7.07 -7.59
CA GLU A 58 -15.65 -8.26 -7.49
C GLU A 58 -14.62 -8.12 -6.36
N MET A 59 -14.14 -6.90 -6.12
CA MET A 59 -13.04 -6.64 -5.19
C MET A 59 -13.49 -6.25 -3.78
N THR A 60 -14.76 -5.91 -3.58
CA THR A 60 -15.27 -5.42 -2.30
C THR A 60 -16.58 -6.08 -1.93
N TYR A 61 -16.92 -6.00 -0.64
CA TYR A 61 -18.21 -6.43 -0.12
C TYR A 61 -18.64 -5.49 0.99
N LEU A 62 -19.93 -5.51 1.34
CA LEU A 62 -20.44 -4.75 2.48
C LEU A 62 -19.91 -5.34 3.78
N SER A 63 -18.99 -4.63 4.43
CA SER A 63 -18.56 -4.96 5.79
C SER A 63 -19.74 -4.77 6.76
N PRO A 64 -19.98 -5.73 7.67
CA PRO A 64 -20.88 -5.55 8.81
C PRO A 64 -20.44 -4.38 9.71
#